data_AF-A0A4U7F835-F1
#
_entry.id   AF-A0A4U7F835-F1
#
_cell.length_a   1.000
_cell.length_b   1.000
_cell.length_c   1.000
_cell.angle_alpha   90.00
_cell.angle_beta   90.00
_cell.angle_gamma   90.00
#
_symmetry.space_group_name_H-M   'P 1'
#
loop_
_entity.id
_entity.type
_entity.pdbx_description
1 polymer ?
#
loop_
_entity_poly.entity_id
_entity_poly.type
_entity_poly.pdbx_seq_one_letter_code
_entity_poly.pdbx_strand_id
1 'polypeptide(L)'
;MSGLLPTQSDATIDRSDDPSLLCIDDERARKILSTLSSDTSQAVFCELNEEPKPVKDLAAELDMSVQAVSYHVDNLQDAGLIEVLDMCYSEKGREMSIYGPSTEPYILFLGTTDDQSGLTAAFKQFANAIGPVGIIFAIGAALSRLVDRE
;
A
#
# COMPACT_ATOMS: atom_id res chain seq x y z
N MET A 1 -23.36 24.62 17.88
CA MET A 1 -23.89 24.65 16.50
C MET A 1 -23.60 23.30 15.90
N SER A 2 -24.63 22.56 15.51
CA SER A 2 -24.48 21.19 15.01
C SER A 2 -23.77 21.22 13.65
N GLY A 3 -22.61 20.57 13.57
CA GLY A 3 -21.92 20.37 12.30
C GLY A 3 -22.82 19.57 11.37
N LEU A 4 -23.16 20.14 10.21
CA LEU A 4 -23.98 19.51 9.17
C LEU A 4 -23.13 18.67 8.19
N LEU A 5 -21.82 18.65 8.38
CA LEU A 5 -20.87 18.01 7.47
C LEU A 5 -20.31 16.74 8.11
N PRO A 6 -20.16 15.64 7.35
CA PRO A 6 -19.59 14.40 7.84
C PRO A 6 -18.13 14.64 8.26
N THR A 7 -17.84 14.34 9.53
CA THR A 7 -16.50 14.44 10.12
C THR A 7 -15.77 13.09 10.15
N GLN A 8 -16.45 12.01 9.77
CA GLN A 8 -15.91 10.66 9.61
C GLN A 8 -16.13 10.20 8.17
N SER A 9 -15.29 9.30 7.68
CA SER A 9 -15.39 8.70 6.35
C SER A 9 -15.65 7.22 6.42
N ASP A 10 -16.38 6.72 5.43
CA ASP A 10 -16.60 5.29 5.19
C ASP A 10 -15.62 4.74 4.14
N ALA A 11 -14.43 5.36 4.00
CA ALA A 11 -13.42 4.95 3.03
C ALA A 11 -12.92 3.55 3.34
N THR A 12 -13.00 2.66 2.35
CA THR A 12 -12.50 1.29 2.44
C THR A 12 -11.26 1.10 1.58
N ILE A 13 -10.37 0.22 2.02
CA ILE A 13 -9.21 -0.19 1.23
C ILE A 13 -9.68 -1.17 0.14
N ASP A 14 -9.70 -0.73 -1.10
CA ASP A 14 -9.93 -1.58 -2.27
C ASP A 14 -8.61 -1.76 -3.01
N ARG A 15 -8.17 -3.00 -3.20
CA ARG A 15 -6.90 -3.32 -3.86
C ARG A 15 -7.14 -4.22 -5.05
N SER A 16 -6.41 -3.92 -6.13
CA SER A 16 -6.31 -4.81 -7.28
C SER A 16 -5.75 -6.18 -6.86
N ASP A 17 -6.36 -7.25 -7.37
CA ASP A 17 -5.83 -8.61 -7.25
C ASP A 17 -4.60 -8.87 -8.15
N ASP A 18 -4.25 -7.90 -9.00
CA ASP A 18 -3.12 -7.98 -9.93
C ASP A 18 -1.98 -7.06 -9.46
N PRO A 19 -0.93 -7.61 -8.80
CA PRO A 19 0.20 -6.83 -8.34
C PRO A 19 1.21 -6.52 -9.45
N SER A 20 1.69 -5.28 -9.47
CA SER A 20 2.76 -4.84 -10.36
C SER A 20 4.13 -5.28 -9.86
N LEU A 21 4.90 -5.95 -10.73
CA LEU A 21 6.28 -6.32 -10.45
C LEU A 21 7.21 -5.10 -10.63
N LEU A 22 8.03 -4.84 -9.64
CA LEU A 22 9.06 -3.81 -9.65
C LEU A 22 10.45 -4.44 -9.50
N CYS A 23 11.33 -4.22 -10.47
CA CYS A 23 12.73 -4.64 -10.44
C CYS A 23 13.61 -3.61 -9.72
N ILE A 24 14.77 -4.01 -9.24
CA ILE A 24 15.65 -3.11 -8.47
C ILE A 24 16.19 -1.94 -9.30
N ASP A 25 16.29 -2.13 -10.61
CA ASP A 25 16.71 -1.12 -11.58
C ASP A 25 15.57 -0.22 -12.05
N ASP A 26 14.33 -0.45 -11.64
CA ASP A 26 13.20 0.43 -11.94
C ASP A 26 13.29 1.75 -11.17
N GLU A 27 12.99 2.85 -11.86
CA GLU A 27 12.96 4.17 -11.23
C GLU A 27 11.91 4.26 -10.12
N ARG A 28 10.75 3.63 -10.33
CA ARG A 28 9.70 3.51 -9.31
C ARG A 28 10.19 2.77 -8.07
N ALA A 29 10.91 1.67 -8.25
CA ALA A 29 11.47 0.90 -7.14
C ALA A 29 12.45 1.74 -6.32
N ARG A 30 13.34 2.48 -6.98
CA ARG A 30 14.29 3.38 -6.29
C ARG A 30 13.57 4.43 -5.45
N LYS A 31 12.52 5.06 -5.99
CA LYS A 31 11.72 6.05 -5.27
C LYS A 31 11.08 5.44 -4.03
N ILE A 32 10.40 4.30 -4.18
CA ILE A 32 9.77 3.57 -3.08
C ILE A 32 10.80 3.20 -2.00
N LEU A 33 11.94 2.62 -2.39
CA LEU A 33 13.00 2.24 -1.45
C LEU A 33 13.59 3.45 -0.72
N SER A 34 13.75 4.58 -1.42
CA SER A 34 14.23 5.81 -0.78
C SER A 34 13.23 6.35 0.24
N THR A 35 11.94 6.36 -0.07
CA THR A 35 10.88 6.81 0.85
C THR A 35 10.77 5.89 2.06
N LEU A 36 10.72 4.58 1.83
CA LEU A 36 10.57 3.59 2.90
C LEU A 36 11.86 3.33 3.69
N SER A 37 13.00 3.93 3.32
CA SER A 37 14.21 3.87 4.14
C SER A 37 14.08 4.61 5.50
N SER A 38 13.06 5.46 5.63
CA SER A 38 12.72 6.18 6.85
C SER A 38 11.75 5.37 7.72
N ASP A 39 12.15 5.10 8.97
CA ASP A 39 11.30 4.42 9.97
C ASP A 39 9.95 5.15 10.15
N THR A 40 9.95 6.48 10.12
CA THR A 40 8.73 7.29 10.20
C THR A 40 7.83 7.11 8.99
N SER A 41 8.40 7.02 7.77
CA SER A 41 7.61 6.77 6.56
C SER A 41 7.00 5.36 6.59
N GLN A 42 7.74 4.38 7.11
CA GLN A 42 7.21 3.03 7.34
C GLN A 42 6.06 3.06 8.35
N ALA A 43 6.21 3.75 9.48
CA ALA A 43 5.16 3.86 10.48
C ALA A 43 3.89 4.52 9.92
N VAL A 44 4.02 5.65 9.21
CA VAL A 44 2.89 6.31 8.54
C VAL A 44 2.23 5.40 7.52
N PHE A 45 3.01 4.68 6.71
CA PHE A 45 2.48 3.74 5.73
C PHE A 45 1.71 2.58 6.40
N CYS A 46 2.25 2.01 7.48
CA CYS A 46 1.57 0.95 8.24
C CYS A 46 0.25 1.43 8.82
N GLU A 47 0.22 2.60 9.46
CA GLU A 47 -1.00 3.20 10.01
C GLU A 47 -2.09 3.40 8.95
N LEU A 48 -1.71 3.94 7.79
CA LEU A 48 -2.64 4.14 6.67
C LEU A 48 -3.13 2.83 6.06
N ASN A 49 -2.30 1.79 6.10
CA ASN A 49 -2.63 0.46 5.62
C ASN A 49 -3.57 -0.31 6.57
N GLU A 50 -3.59 0.05 7.85
CA GLU A 50 -4.56 -0.48 8.82
C GLU A 50 -5.92 0.21 8.65
N GLU A 51 -5.94 1.55 8.60
CA GLU A 51 -7.17 2.32 8.44
C GLU A 51 -6.92 3.63 7.67
N PRO A 52 -7.70 3.92 6.61
CA PRO A 52 -7.62 5.21 5.93
C PRO A 52 -7.99 6.36 6.87
N LYS A 53 -7.12 7.37 6.98
CA LYS A 53 -7.32 8.48 7.93
C LYS A 53 -6.68 9.79 7.46
N PRO A 54 -7.14 10.95 7.95
CA PRO A 54 -6.53 12.23 7.61
C PRO A 54 -5.19 12.44 8.33
N VAL A 55 -4.33 13.30 7.80
CA VAL A 55 -2.99 13.63 8.35
C VAL A 55 -3.03 14.04 9.82
N LYS A 56 -4.10 14.75 10.23
CA LYS A 56 -4.28 15.19 11.61
C LYS A 56 -4.36 14.01 12.58
N ASP A 57 -5.05 12.94 12.19
CA ASP A 57 -5.31 11.82 13.07
C ASP A 57 -4.08 10.90 13.13
N LEU A 58 -3.37 10.71 11.99
CA LEU A 58 -2.02 10.12 11.97
C LEU A 58 -1.05 10.83 12.93
N ALA A 59 -1.06 12.16 12.92
CA ALA A 59 -0.19 12.95 13.79
C ALA A 59 -0.50 12.74 15.27
N ALA A 60 -1.77 12.57 15.62
CA ALA A 60 -2.17 12.26 16.99
C ALA A 60 -1.76 10.84 17.40
N GLU A 61 -1.93 9.86 16.51
CA GLU A 61 -1.67 8.45 16.78
C GLU A 61 -0.17 8.13 16.86
N LEU A 62 0.64 8.79 16.03
CA LEU A 62 2.09 8.65 16.03
C LEU A 62 2.81 9.58 17.02
N ASP A 63 2.07 10.39 17.79
CA ASP A 63 2.61 11.43 18.70
C ASP A 63 3.60 12.37 17.99
N MET A 64 3.21 12.86 16.82
CA MET A 64 4.02 13.70 15.95
C MET A 64 3.32 15.03 15.62
N SER A 65 4.09 16.01 15.16
CA SER A 65 3.48 17.22 14.61
C SER A 65 2.80 16.94 13.27
N VAL A 66 1.67 17.61 13.01
CA VAL A 66 0.96 17.53 11.72
C VAL A 66 1.90 17.83 10.54
N GLN A 67 2.82 18.78 10.70
CA GLN A 67 3.78 19.14 9.66
C GLN A 67 4.77 18.01 9.37
N ALA A 68 5.26 17.34 10.42
CA ALA A 68 6.17 16.21 10.27
C ALA A 68 5.48 15.04 9.56
N VAL A 69 4.25 14.69 9.95
CA VAL A 69 3.48 13.64 9.27
C VAL A 69 3.15 14.03 7.84
N SER A 70 2.71 15.26 7.58
CA SER A 70 2.38 15.75 6.23
C SER A 70 3.54 15.55 5.26
N TYR A 71 4.78 15.83 5.69
CA TYR A 71 5.97 15.61 4.88
C TYR A 71 6.12 14.14 4.46
N HIS A 72 5.87 13.19 5.38
CA HIS A 72 5.96 11.76 5.06
C HIS A 72 4.78 11.29 4.20
N VAL A 73 3.58 11.79 4.44
CA VAL A 73 2.41 11.53 3.59
C VAL A 73 2.67 12.00 2.16
N ASP A 74 3.16 13.22 1.97
CA ASP A 74 3.47 13.76 0.64
C ASP A 74 4.52 12.87 -0.08
N ASN A 75 5.58 12.45 0.62
CA ASN A 75 6.61 11.57 0.04
C ASN A 75 6.08 10.18 -0.32
N LEU A 76 5.19 9.61 0.49
CA LEU A 76 4.55 8.33 0.23
C LEU A 76 3.59 8.42 -0.96
N GLN A 77 2.81 9.50 -1.05
CA GLN A 77 1.89 9.76 -2.16
C GLN A 77 2.68 9.96 -3.46
N ASP A 78 3.75 10.75 -3.41
CA ASP A 78 4.65 10.94 -4.53
C ASP A 78 5.28 9.62 -5.00
N ALA A 79 5.59 8.71 -4.08
CA ALA A 79 6.09 7.38 -4.39
C ALA A 79 5.01 6.42 -4.92
N GLY A 80 3.74 6.83 -4.94
CA GLY A 80 2.60 6.01 -5.38
C GLY A 80 2.24 4.89 -4.40
N LEU A 81 2.68 4.99 -3.14
CA LEU A 81 2.39 4.00 -2.10
C LEU A 81 1.03 4.24 -1.43
N ILE A 82 0.59 5.50 -1.41
CA ILE A 82 -0.71 5.92 -0.86
C ILE A 82 -1.40 6.86 -1.83
N GLU A 83 -2.71 6.99 -1.69
CA GLU A 83 -3.53 7.93 -2.44
C GLU A 83 -4.65 8.51 -1.58
N VAL A 84 -5.35 9.50 -2.10
CA VAL A 84 -6.54 10.06 -1.44
C VAL A 84 -7.72 9.15 -1.78
N LEU A 85 -8.28 8.51 -0.77
CA LEU A 85 -9.43 7.61 -0.93
C LEU A 85 -10.76 8.33 -0.75
N ASP A 86 -10.80 9.38 0.08
CA ASP A 86 -12.01 10.16 0.35
C ASP A 86 -11.67 11.56 0.92
N MET A 87 -12.68 12.37 1.18
CA MET A 87 -12.59 13.69 1.79
C MET A 87 -13.57 13.82 2.96
N CYS A 88 -13.10 14.37 4.09
CA CYS A 88 -13.95 14.70 5.24
C CYS A 88 -13.80 16.17 5.64
N TYR A 89 -14.60 16.62 6.59
CA TYR A 89 -14.52 17.98 7.13
C TYR A 89 -14.04 17.95 8.59
N SER A 90 -13.10 18.84 8.90
CA SER A 90 -12.72 19.12 10.29
C SER A 90 -13.89 19.72 11.08
N GLU A 91 -13.78 19.71 12.41
CA GLU A 91 -14.73 20.40 13.30
C GLU A 91 -14.92 21.89 12.98
N LYS A 92 -13.91 22.51 12.35
CA LYS A 92 -13.95 23.92 11.92
C LYS A 92 -14.49 24.09 10.49
N GLY A 93 -15.03 23.03 9.89
CA GLY A 93 -15.61 23.02 8.54
C GLY A 93 -14.58 23.11 7.41
N ARG A 94 -13.30 22.80 7.67
CA ARG A 94 -12.28 22.73 6.61
C ARG A 94 -12.20 21.32 6.03
N GLU A 95 -12.19 21.21 4.71
CA GLU A 95 -11.95 19.96 4.00
C GLU A 95 -10.57 19.37 4.36
N MET A 96 -10.52 18.05 4.49
CA MET A 96 -9.33 17.26 4.78
C MET A 96 -9.38 15.99 3.93
N SER A 97 -8.28 15.70 3.23
CA SER A 97 -8.11 14.45 2.51
C SER A 97 -7.89 13.29 3.48
N ILE A 98 -8.52 12.17 3.17
CA ILE A 98 -8.30 10.89 3.82
C ILE A 98 -7.39 10.07 2.92
N TYR A 99 -6.25 9.69 3.48
CA TYR A 99 -5.25 8.92 2.78
C TYR A 99 -5.41 7.45 3.12
N GLY A 100 -5.06 6.58 2.19
CA GLY A 100 -4.96 5.14 2.39
C GLY A 100 -3.97 4.54 1.40
N PRO A 101 -3.71 3.22 1.48
CA PRO A 101 -2.82 2.56 0.55
C PRO A 101 -3.31 2.69 -0.89
N SER A 102 -2.36 2.73 -1.82
CA SER A 102 -2.66 2.67 -3.26
C SER A 102 -3.43 1.39 -3.60
N THR A 103 -4.38 1.53 -4.53
CA THR A 103 -5.14 0.44 -5.14
C THR A 103 -4.24 -0.59 -5.83
N GLU A 104 -3.07 -0.18 -6.33
CA GLU A 104 -2.13 -1.06 -7.04
C GLU A 104 -1.09 -1.67 -6.08
N PRO A 105 -1.14 -2.98 -5.78
CA PRO A 105 -0.10 -3.62 -4.98
C PRO A 105 1.18 -3.80 -5.78
N TYR A 106 2.33 -3.76 -5.09
CA TYR A 106 3.64 -3.93 -5.71
C TYR A 106 4.40 -5.13 -5.16
N ILE A 107 5.10 -5.86 -6.04
CA ILE A 107 6.06 -6.91 -5.66
C ILE A 107 7.47 -6.43 -6.03
N LEU A 108 8.35 -6.33 -5.04
CA LEU A 108 9.76 -6.03 -5.28
C LEU A 108 10.53 -7.30 -5.66
N PHE A 109 11.13 -7.28 -6.85
CA PHE A 109 12.04 -8.30 -7.34
C PHE A 109 13.48 -7.79 -7.30
N LEU A 110 14.32 -8.48 -6.54
CA LEU A 110 15.76 -8.20 -6.45
C LEU A 110 16.52 -8.82 -7.62
N GLY A 111 16.14 -8.40 -8.81
CA GLY A 111 16.82 -8.67 -10.08
C GLY A 111 16.64 -7.47 -10.99
N THR A 112 17.40 -7.45 -12.08
CA THR A 112 17.25 -6.42 -13.11
C THR A 112 16.06 -6.72 -14.01
N THR A 113 15.65 -5.76 -14.83
CA THR A 113 14.58 -5.96 -15.82
C THR A 113 14.91 -7.09 -16.80
N ASP A 114 16.20 -7.30 -17.11
CA ASP A 114 16.66 -8.40 -17.97
C ASP A 114 16.44 -9.78 -17.33
N ASP A 115 16.48 -9.87 -16.00
CA ASP A 115 16.30 -11.10 -15.23
C ASP A 115 14.82 -11.56 -15.15
N GLN A 116 13.86 -10.69 -15.49
CA GLN A 116 12.42 -11.01 -15.43
C GLN A 116 12.04 -12.22 -16.31
N SER A 117 12.72 -12.35 -17.46
CA SER A 117 12.51 -13.47 -18.37
C SER A 117 12.89 -14.81 -17.73
N GLY A 118 13.98 -14.82 -16.95
CA GLY A 118 14.43 -15.96 -16.16
C GLY A 118 13.48 -16.30 -15.02
N LEU A 119 12.98 -15.28 -14.31
CA LEU A 119 11.96 -15.46 -13.26
C LEU A 119 10.70 -16.12 -13.83
N THR A 120 10.19 -15.60 -14.94
CA THR A 120 8.99 -16.14 -15.60
C THR A 120 9.23 -17.57 -16.10
N ALA A 121 10.41 -17.85 -16.65
CA ALA A 121 10.78 -19.20 -17.09
C ALA A 121 10.84 -20.18 -15.91
N ALA A 122 11.43 -19.78 -14.78
CA ALA A 122 11.51 -20.59 -13.57
C ALA A 122 10.10 -20.91 -13.02
N PHE A 123 9.22 -19.92 -12.95
CA PHE A 123 7.82 -20.13 -12.56
C PHE A 123 7.07 -21.07 -13.50
N LYS A 124 7.23 -20.89 -14.82
CA LYS A 124 6.63 -21.80 -15.82
C LYS A 124 7.16 -23.23 -15.68
N GLN A 125 8.46 -23.38 -15.46
CA GLN A 125 9.06 -24.69 -15.31
C GLN A 125 8.61 -25.39 -14.02
N PHE A 126 8.49 -24.64 -12.93
CA PHE A 126 7.93 -25.14 -11.68
C PHE A 126 6.46 -25.56 -11.84
N ALA A 127 5.64 -24.72 -12.48
CA ALA A 127 4.25 -25.02 -12.78
C ALA A 127 4.11 -26.31 -13.63
N ASN A 128 4.96 -26.48 -14.64
CA ASN A 128 4.99 -27.69 -15.47
C ASN A 128 5.42 -28.93 -14.67
N ALA A 129 6.35 -28.79 -13.73
CA ALA A 129 6.84 -29.90 -12.91
C ALA A 129 5.79 -30.42 -11.91
N ILE A 130 4.98 -29.51 -11.35
CA ILE A 130 3.92 -29.85 -10.39
C ILE A 130 2.64 -30.32 -11.10
N GLY A 131 2.43 -29.88 -12.34
CA GLY A 131 1.24 -30.19 -13.12
C GLY A 131 -0.02 -29.50 -12.57
N PRO A 132 -1.17 -29.64 -13.27
CA PRO A 132 -2.39 -28.88 -12.96
C PRO A 132 -2.95 -29.18 -11.56
N VAL A 133 -2.78 -30.40 -11.05
CA VAL A 133 -3.31 -30.82 -9.74
C VAL A 133 -2.60 -30.10 -8.60
N GLY A 134 -1.27 -30.01 -8.63
CA GLY A 134 -0.55 -29.33 -7.56
C GLY A 134 -0.59 -27.80 -7.67
N ILE A 135 -0.85 -27.23 -8.85
CA ILE A 135 -1.17 -25.80 -9.00
C ILE A 135 -2.47 -25.47 -8.26
N ILE A 136 -3.54 -26.26 -8.45
CA ILE A 136 -4.81 -26.07 -7.74
C ILE A 136 -4.60 -26.15 -6.22
N PHE A 137 -3.80 -27.13 -5.76
CA PHE A 137 -3.51 -27.27 -4.34
C PHE A 137 -2.68 -26.10 -3.78
N ALA A 138 -1.69 -25.62 -4.53
CA ALA A 138 -0.86 -24.49 -4.13
C ALA A 138 -1.65 -23.18 -4.06
N ILE A 139 -2.53 -22.92 -5.04
CA ILE A 139 -3.44 -21.77 -5.03
C ILE A 139 -4.41 -21.87 -3.85
N GLY A 140 -5.02 -23.04 -3.62
CA GLY A 140 -5.91 -23.26 -2.49
C GLY A 140 -5.25 -23.02 -1.13
N ALA A 141 -4.01 -23.49 -0.97
CA ALA A 141 -3.24 -23.31 0.27
C ALA A 141 -2.72 -21.86 0.44
N ALA A 142 -2.45 -21.15 -0.64
CA ALA A 142 -2.08 -19.73 -0.59
C ALA A 142 -3.29 -18.85 -0.21
N LEU A 143 -4.45 -19.12 -0.81
CA LEU A 143 -5.70 -18.42 -0.51
C LEU A 143 -6.16 -18.67 0.93
N SER A 144 -6.06 -19.90 1.45
CA SER A 144 -6.45 -20.18 2.83
C SER A 144 -5.62 -19.42 3.86
N ARG A 145 -4.33 -19.19 3.58
CA ARG A 145 -3.45 -18.41 4.47
C ARG A 145 -3.72 -16.91 4.45
N LEU A 146 -4.34 -16.40 3.38
CA LEU A 146 -4.77 -15.01 3.26
C LEU A 146 -6.10 -14.79 4.01
N VAL A 147 -6.99 -15.78 4.01
CA VAL A 147 -8.29 -15.74 4.70
C VAL A 147 -8.16 -16.03 6.20
N ASP A 148 -7.26 -16.92 6.63
CA ASP A 148 -7.06 -17.26 8.06
C ASP A 148 -6.34 -16.15 8.87
N ARG A 149 -6.11 -14.97 8.29
CA ARG A 149 -5.42 -13.85 8.94
C ARG A 149 -6.36 -12.72 9.36
N GLU A 150 -7.64 -13.03 9.53
CA GLU A 150 -8.67 -12.19 10.20
C GLU A 150 -8.86 -12.58 11.67
#